data_AF-A0A9P1CDA9-F1
#
_entry.id   AF-A0A9P1CDA9-F1
#
_cell.length_a   1.000
_cell.length_b   1.000
_cell.length_c   1.000
_cell.angle_alpha   90.00
_cell.angle_beta   90.00
_cell.angle_gamma   90.00
#
_symmetry.space_group_name_H-M   'P 1'
#
loop_
_entity.id
_entity.type
_entity.pdbx_description
1 polymer ?
#
loop_
_entity_poly.entity_id
_entity_poly.type
_entity_poly.pdbx_seq_one_letter_code
_entity_poly.pdbx_strand_id
1 'polypeptide(L)'
;MASIARKDKKKTNVSRGLHKYIHMNNKTLPVAVTNVTIPIRTRVSRRFCIARKPWPVFQLSDWIKACFNTPEFQGIFMLGGKRVGQLEEIEGMLSTFWDRYRYIDSNTPEVESEGRQLKFFAKICGVKGDWPWLRAVFNLKTGYTSSRICHLCPATDWHDLSQAGSVRTWPRNGNVSVPWKPGRVAPIRNLIDGDNPEKVCIDLAHTYAIAGYGKDELASTLILLAVHCNVWGNYNFEIQLARAYEAFADWCARNNKTTTILDFSKKELKIASLQSFPRGLGKGSDAALVSAWLHSEAYGALARLCKEQNWKLYYMRPKVHMIQHVMFLRSI
;
A
#
# COMPACT_ATOMS: atom_id res chain seq x y z
N MET A 1 -3.35 20.91 -16.95
CA MET A 1 -2.52 20.43 -15.81
C MET A 1 -1.09 20.10 -16.17
N ALA A 2 -0.83 19.27 -17.19
CA ALA A 2 0.53 18.82 -17.54
C ALA A 2 1.50 19.97 -17.87
N SER A 3 1.05 21.09 -18.47
CA SER A 3 1.95 22.18 -18.88
C SER A 3 2.55 22.99 -17.72
N ILE A 4 1.80 23.26 -16.65
CA ILE A 4 2.31 24.00 -15.47
C ILE A 4 3.28 23.11 -14.67
N ALA A 5 2.97 21.82 -14.52
CA ALA A 5 3.87 20.85 -13.91
C ALA A 5 5.13 20.60 -14.76
N ARG A 6 5.04 20.69 -16.10
CA ARG A 6 6.18 20.56 -17.02
C ARG A 6 7.14 21.75 -16.98
N LYS A 7 6.68 22.96 -16.62
CA LYS A 7 7.54 24.16 -16.56
C LYS A 7 8.47 24.19 -15.35
N ASP A 8 8.18 23.41 -14.31
CA ASP A 8 9.09 23.23 -13.17
C ASP A 8 10.20 22.23 -13.53
N LYS A 9 11.30 22.73 -14.09
CA LYS A 9 12.46 21.92 -14.50
C LYS A 9 13.00 21.03 -13.36
N LYS A 10 12.86 21.46 -12.10
CA LYS A 10 13.36 20.74 -10.93
C LYS A 10 12.29 19.89 -10.25
N LYS A 11 11.02 20.01 -10.65
CA LYS A 11 9.84 19.35 -10.06
C LYS A 11 9.70 19.55 -8.54
N THR A 12 10.36 20.55 -7.95
CA THR A 12 10.37 20.77 -6.50
C THR A 12 9.07 21.41 -6.00
N ASN A 13 8.30 22.04 -6.88
CA ASN A 13 7.08 22.79 -6.57
C ASN A 13 5.84 22.25 -7.27
N VAL A 14 5.87 21.03 -7.83
CA VAL A 14 4.73 20.46 -8.58
C VAL A 14 3.44 20.48 -7.77
N SER A 15 3.49 20.10 -6.48
CA SER A 15 2.31 20.16 -5.59
C SER A 15 1.78 21.57 -5.44
N ARG A 16 2.65 22.55 -5.16
CA ARG A 16 2.25 23.96 -5.02
C ARG A 16 1.66 24.51 -6.32
N GLY A 17 2.26 24.16 -7.47
CA GLY A 17 1.75 24.52 -8.79
C GLY A 17 0.39 23.92 -9.09
N LEU A 18 0.18 22.65 -8.72
CA LEU A 18 -1.12 21.97 -8.85
C LEU A 18 -2.19 22.63 -7.98
N HIS A 19 -1.88 22.92 -6.71
CA HIS A 19 -2.83 23.61 -5.82
C HIS A 19 -3.19 24.99 -6.38
N LYS A 20 -2.20 25.78 -6.80
CA LYS A 20 -2.45 27.08 -7.42
C LYS A 20 -3.34 26.95 -8.66
N TYR A 21 -3.10 25.96 -9.50
CA TYR A 21 -3.95 25.70 -10.67
C TYR A 21 -5.40 25.33 -10.27
N ILE A 22 -5.58 24.43 -9.32
CA ILE A 22 -6.90 24.03 -8.81
C ILE A 22 -7.67 25.28 -8.31
N HIS A 23 -7.01 26.12 -7.50
CA HIS A 23 -7.61 27.37 -7.01
C HIS A 23 -7.91 28.37 -8.14
N MET A 24 -6.96 28.62 -9.04
CA MET A 24 -7.14 29.56 -10.16
C MET A 24 -8.26 29.17 -11.12
N ASN A 25 -8.58 27.87 -11.22
CA ASN A 25 -9.62 27.35 -12.10
C ASN A 25 -10.91 27.03 -11.35
N ASN A 26 -11.03 27.48 -10.09
CA ASN A 26 -12.17 27.21 -9.21
C ASN A 26 -12.56 25.71 -9.17
N LYS A 27 -11.55 24.82 -9.16
CA LYS A 27 -11.72 23.36 -9.09
C LYS A 27 -11.68 22.84 -7.65
N THR A 28 -11.94 23.72 -6.67
CA THR A 28 -12.02 23.36 -5.26
C THR A 28 -13.43 22.91 -4.90
N LEU A 29 -13.53 21.87 -4.07
CA LEU A 29 -14.79 21.49 -3.45
C LEU A 29 -15.12 22.48 -2.32
N PRO A 30 -16.36 22.95 -2.18
CA PRO A 30 -16.77 23.85 -1.10
C PRO A 30 -16.99 23.08 0.22
N VAL A 31 -15.96 22.35 0.66
CA VAL A 31 -16.01 21.60 1.92
C VAL A 31 -15.61 22.54 3.06
N ALA A 32 -16.46 22.64 4.09
CA ALA A 32 -16.15 23.43 5.26
C ALA A 32 -14.85 22.94 5.93
N VAL A 33 -13.93 23.87 6.18
CA VAL A 33 -12.72 23.62 6.96
C VAL A 33 -12.98 24.10 8.37
N THR A 34 -13.04 23.17 9.32
CA THR A 34 -13.06 23.49 10.74
C THR A 34 -11.63 23.44 11.29
N ASN A 35 -11.41 23.91 12.52
CA ASN A 35 -10.11 23.82 13.17
C ASN A 35 -10.23 23.04 14.47
N VAL A 36 -9.27 22.13 14.70
CA VAL A 36 -9.10 21.46 16.01
C VAL A 36 -7.76 21.87 16.57
N THR A 37 -7.76 22.32 17.83
CA THR A 37 -6.52 22.72 18.51
C THR A 37 -5.72 21.50 18.91
N ILE A 38 -4.60 21.24 18.21
CA ILE A 38 -3.72 20.11 18.50
C ILE A 38 -2.35 20.59 19.04
N PRO A 39 -1.69 19.79 19.90
CA PRO A 39 -0.32 20.05 20.29
C PRO A 39 0.64 19.71 19.13
N ILE A 40 1.38 20.70 18.65
CA ILE A 40 2.39 20.54 17.61
C ILE A 40 3.77 20.80 18.22
N ARG A 41 4.70 19.88 18.01
CA ARG A 41 6.11 20.09 18.36
C ARG A 41 6.71 21.07 17.36
N THR A 42 7.02 22.28 17.83
CA THR A 42 7.65 23.33 17.03
C THR A 42 9.05 23.62 17.55
N ARG A 43 9.91 24.12 16.67
CA ARG A 43 11.23 24.61 17.05
C ARG A 43 11.13 26.10 17.33
N VAL A 44 11.53 26.52 18.53
CA VAL A 44 11.67 27.94 18.90
C VAL A 44 13.12 28.12 19.29
N SER A 45 13.89 28.78 18.41
CA SER A 45 15.35 28.89 18.50
C SER A 45 16.03 27.50 18.51
N ARG A 46 16.88 27.20 19.51
CA ARG A 46 17.61 25.93 19.66
C ARG A 46 16.85 24.87 20.46
N ARG A 47 15.63 25.15 20.95
CA ARG A 47 14.84 24.21 21.76
C ARG A 47 13.56 23.79 21.03
N PHE A 48 13.08 22.58 21.32
CA PHE A 48 11.75 22.14 20.90
C PHE A 48 10.75 22.47 22.01
N CYS A 49 9.61 23.05 21.63
CA CYS A 49 8.48 23.23 22.52
C CYS A 49 7.20 22.66 21.90
N ILE A 50 6.20 22.38 22.73
CA ILE A 50 4.87 21.96 22.27
C ILE A 50 3.98 23.21 22.26
N ALA A 51 3.61 23.66 21.07
CA ALA A 51 2.66 24.77 20.90
C ALA A 51 1.29 24.21 20.53
N ARG A 52 0.22 24.77 21.10
CA ARG A 52 -1.16 24.46 20.67
C ARG A 52 -1.50 25.33 19.49
N LYS A 53 -1.77 24.73 18.33
CA LYS A 53 -2.15 25.47 17.12
C LYS A 53 -3.47 24.95 16.57
N PRO A 54 -4.31 25.81 15.99
CA PRO A 54 -5.46 25.35 15.21
C PRO A 54 -4.94 24.55 14.03
N TRP A 55 -5.41 23.32 13.90
CA TRP A 55 -5.12 22.48 12.75
C TRP A 55 -6.39 22.32 11.92
N PRO A 56 -6.33 22.57 10.59
CA PRO A 56 -7.49 22.46 9.74
C PRO A 56 -7.95 21.00 9.66
N VAL A 57 -9.24 20.79 9.82
CA VAL A 57 -9.89 19.47 9.75
C VAL A 57 -11.12 19.56 8.86
N PHE A 58 -11.21 18.63 7.92
CA PHE A 58 -12.43 18.38 7.16
C PHE A 58 -13.28 17.39 7.94
N GLN A 59 -14.48 17.79 8.33
CA GLN A 59 -15.43 16.84 8.90
C GLN A 59 -15.92 15.91 7.80
N LEU A 60 -15.96 14.61 8.07
CA LEU A 60 -16.45 13.63 7.10
C LEU A 60 -17.90 13.95 6.68
N SER A 61 -18.73 14.43 7.62
CA SER A 61 -20.10 14.88 7.33
C SER A 61 -20.14 16.00 6.30
N ASP A 62 -19.25 16.98 6.40
CA ASP A 62 -19.21 18.13 5.49
C ASP A 62 -18.68 17.72 4.12
N TRP A 63 -17.75 16.77 4.09
CA TRP A 63 -17.27 16.18 2.85
C TRP A 63 -18.37 15.39 2.13
N ILE A 64 -19.10 14.54 2.86
CA ILE A 64 -20.24 13.79 2.31
C ILE A 64 -21.31 14.76 1.79
N LYS A 65 -21.69 15.77 2.59
CA LYS A 65 -22.64 16.81 2.16
C LYS A 65 -22.19 17.49 0.88
N ALA A 66 -20.91 17.88 0.77
CA ALA A 66 -20.38 18.48 -0.46
C ALA A 66 -20.46 17.51 -1.64
N CYS A 67 -20.13 16.23 -1.46
CA CYS A 67 -20.22 15.24 -2.54
C CYS A 67 -21.65 15.06 -3.07
N PHE A 68 -22.67 15.13 -2.21
CA PHE A 68 -24.08 14.95 -2.62
C PHE A 68 -24.76 16.24 -3.07
N ASN A 69 -24.50 17.36 -2.39
CA ASN A 69 -25.21 18.62 -2.61
C ASN A 69 -24.62 19.46 -3.76
N THR A 70 -23.39 19.17 -4.19
CA THR A 70 -22.81 19.86 -5.36
C THR A 70 -23.39 19.27 -6.66
N PRO A 71 -24.09 20.09 -7.49
CA PRO A 71 -24.80 19.61 -8.69
C PRO A 71 -23.91 18.89 -9.72
N GLU A 72 -22.63 19.20 -9.77
CA GLU A 72 -21.68 18.56 -10.68
C GLU A 72 -21.34 17.13 -10.27
N PHE A 73 -21.40 16.82 -8.97
CA PHE A 73 -21.01 15.52 -8.44
C PHE A 73 -22.21 14.61 -8.20
N GLN A 74 -23.29 15.11 -7.61
CA GLN A 74 -24.50 14.31 -7.32
C GLN A 74 -24.15 12.93 -6.72
N GLY A 75 -23.27 12.92 -5.72
CA GLY A 75 -22.85 11.71 -5.01
C GLY A 75 -21.86 10.80 -5.74
N ILE A 76 -21.36 11.17 -6.94
CA ILE A 76 -20.52 10.30 -7.78
C ILE A 76 -19.32 9.66 -7.08
N PHE A 77 -18.70 10.38 -6.14
CA PHE A 77 -17.56 9.88 -5.36
C PHE A 77 -17.95 8.83 -4.31
N MET A 78 -19.19 8.85 -3.84
CA MET A 78 -19.72 7.95 -2.81
C MET A 78 -20.51 6.78 -3.40
N LEU A 79 -20.94 6.91 -4.66
CA LEU A 79 -21.87 5.99 -5.33
C LEU A 79 -21.19 5.23 -6.48
N GLY A 80 -19.90 4.93 -6.35
CA GLY A 80 -19.18 4.08 -7.32
C GLY A 80 -19.15 4.61 -8.75
N GLY A 81 -19.16 5.93 -8.93
CA GLY A 81 -19.24 6.55 -10.26
C GLY A 81 -20.66 6.79 -10.79
N LYS A 82 -21.70 6.43 -10.02
CA LYS A 82 -23.11 6.69 -10.35
C LYS A 82 -23.61 7.98 -9.69
N ARG A 83 -24.63 8.61 -10.28
CA ARG A 83 -25.27 9.82 -9.73
C ARG A 83 -26.55 9.46 -8.99
N VAL A 84 -27.00 10.32 -8.08
CA VAL A 84 -28.26 10.11 -7.30
C VAL A 84 -29.48 9.80 -8.19
N GLY A 85 -29.53 10.26 -9.45
CA GLY A 85 -30.62 9.92 -10.38
C GLY A 85 -30.63 8.47 -10.89
N GLN A 86 -29.57 7.71 -10.66
CA GLN A 86 -29.39 6.32 -11.13
C GLN A 86 -29.66 5.31 -10.00
N LEU A 87 -30.79 5.47 -9.29
CA LEU A 87 -31.08 4.74 -8.07
C LEU A 87 -31.06 3.22 -8.24
N GLU A 88 -31.64 2.70 -9.31
CA GLU A 88 -31.66 1.25 -9.60
C GLU A 88 -30.25 0.66 -9.75
N GLU A 89 -29.35 1.36 -10.44
CA GLU A 89 -27.95 0.95 -10.60
C GLU A 89 -27.18 1.01 -9.26
N ILE A 90 -27.48 2.01 -8.45
CA ILE A 90 -26.90 2.18 -7.11
C ILE A 90 -27.37 1.07 -6.18
N GLU A 91 -28.66 0.77 -6.18
CA GLU A 91 -29.27 -0.31 -5.40
C GLU A 91 -28.68 -1.66 -5.81
N GLY A 92 -28.56 -1.95 -7.10
CA GLY A 92 -27.92 -3.17 -7.60
C GLY A 92 -26.45 -3.28 -7.17
N MET A 93 -25.69 -2.17 -7.26
CA MET A 93 -24.29 -2.13 -6.80
C MET A 93 -24.16 -2.38 -5.29
N LEU A 94 -24.98 -1.70 -4.49
CA LEU A 94 -24.94 -1.82 -3.02
C LEU A 94 -25.43 -3.20 -2.56
N SER A 95 -26.49 -3.72 -3.18
CA SER A 95 -26.99 -5.07 -2.94
C SER A 95 -25.89 -6.11 -3.20
N THR A 96 -25.25 -6.04 -4.38
CA THR A 96 -24.11 -6.91 -4.73
C THR A 96 -22.97 -6.80 -3.72
N PHE A 97 -22.65 -5.59 -3.25
CA PHE A 97 -21.62 -5.38 -2.23
C PHE A 97 -22.00 -6.05 -0.92
N TRP A 98 -23.21 -5.81 -0.39
CA TRP A 98 -23.66 -6.33 0.89
C TRP A 98 -23.86 -7.85 0.88
N ASP A 99 -24.38 -8.42 -0.21
CA ASP A 99 -24.47 -9.87 -0.40
C ASP A 99 -23.09 -10.53 -0.32
N ARG A 100 -22.07 -9.92 -0.93
CA ARG A 100 -20.69 -10.40 -0.85
C ARG A 100 -20.07 -10.15 0.52
N TYR A 101 -20.39 -9.03 1.15
CA TYR A 101 -19.84 -8.67 2.45
C TYR A 101 -20.40 -9.53 3.58
N ARG A 102 -21.63 -10.05 3.45
CA ARG A 102 -22.25 -10.96 4.43
C ARG A 102 -21.42 -12.23 4.67
N TYR A 103 -20.66 -12.69 3.68
CA TYR A 103 -19.70 -13.80 3.85
C TYR A 103 -18.49 -13.44 4.72
N ILE A 104 -18.19 -12.14 4.88
CA ILE A 104 -17.08 -11.63 5.67
C ILE A 104 -17.55 -11.21 7.07
N ASP A 105 -18.73 -10.59 7.18
CA ASP A 105 -19.32 -10.12 8.43
C ASP A 105 -20.79 -10.55 8.53
N SER A 106 -21.06 -11.52 9.41
CA SER A 106 -22.41 -12.04 9.64
C SER A 106 -23.36 -11.03 10.29
N ASN A 107 -22.85 -9.92 10.85
CA ASN A 107 -23.65 -8.87 11.47
C ASN A 107 -24.08 -7.77 10.47
N THR A 108 -24.18 -8.11 9.18
CA THR A 108 -24.64 -7.19 8.15
C THR A 108 -26.17 -6.98 8.29
N PRO A 109 -26.68 -5.74 8.41
CA PRO A 109 -28.11 -5.49 8.55
C PRO A 109 -28.91 -6.01 7.35
N GLU A 110 -30.14 -6.50 7.58
CA GLU A 110 -31.09 -6.74 6.50
C GLU A 110 -31.62 -5.41 5.98
N VAL A 111 -31.62 -5.24 4.65
CA VAL A 111 -32.10 -4.02 3.99
C VAL A 111 -33.57 -4.23 3.64
N GLU A 112 -34.48 -3.71 4.47
CA GLU A 112 -35.91 -3.64 4.13
C GLU A 112 -36.12 -2.48 3.13
N SER A 113 -36.68 -2.80 1.95
CA SER A 113 -36.85 -1.86 0.83
C SER A 113 -38.24 -1.22 0.74
N GLU A 114 -39.02 -1.18 1.82
CA GLU A 114 -40.37 -0.64 1.79
C GLU A 114 -40.38 0.88 2.00
N GLY A 115 -40.40 1.63 0.89
CA GLY A 115 -40.77 3.05 0.85
C GLY A 115 -39.61 4.04 0.87
N ARG A 116 -39.07 4.35 -0.32
CA ARG A 116 -38.35 5.57 -0.81
C ARG A 116 -37.47 6.43 0.13
N GLN A 117 -37.11 5.99 1.34
CA GLN A 117 -36.00 6.53 2.13
C GLN A 117 -34.87 5.51 2.13
N LEU A 118 -33.83 5.80 1.34
CA LEU A 118 -32.59 5.04 1.40
C LEU A 118 -31.86 5.39 2.71
N LYS A 119 -31.89 4.48 3.68
CA LYS A 119 -31.06 4.58 4.89
C LYS A 119 -29.66 4.09 4.57
N PHE A 120 -28.67 4.97 4.68
CA PHE A 120 -27.27 4.61 4.52
C PHE A 120 -26.66 4.30 5.88
N PHE A 121 -26.09 3.11 6.01
CA PHE A 121 -25.31 2.72 7.17
C PHE A 121 -23.83 2.86 6.84
N ALA A 122 -23.07 3.54 7.71
CA ALA A 122 -21.63 3.66 7.60
C ALA A 122 -20.97 2.93 8.77
N LYS A 123 -20.02 2.05 8.46
CA LYS A 123 -19.20 1.34 9.45
C LYS A 123 -17.73 1.58 9.15
N ILE A 124 -16.94 1.84 10.18
CA ILE A 124 -15.49 1.87 10.05
C ILE A 124 -14.97 0.44 10.12
N CYS A 125 -14.60 -0.10 8.96
CA CYS A 125 -14.11 -1.47 8.86
C CYS A 125 -12.66 -1.61 9.38
N GLY A 126 -11.87 -0.54 9.25
CA GLY A 126 -10.49 -0.49 9.73
C GLY A 126 -9.82 0.81 9.31
N VAL A 127 -8.61 1.03 9.83
CA VAL A 127 -7.78 2.19 9.55
C VAL A 127 -6.51 1.69 8.89
N LYS A 128 -6.27 2.16 7.66
CA LYS A 128 -5.10 1.81 6.86
C LYS A 128 -4.06 2.92 6.91
N GLY A 129 -2.79 2.53 6.94
CA GLY A 129 -1.67 3.47 6.87
C GLY A 129 -0.33 2.76 6.85
N ASP A 130 0.73 3.54 6.71
CA ASP A 130 2.09 3.06 6.92
C ASP A 130 2.32 2.78 8.42
N TRP A 131 3.21 1.84 8.70
CA TRP A 131 3.40 1.34 10.06
C TRP A 131 3.82 2.42 11.08
N PRO A 132 4.75 3.36 10.77
CA PRO A 132 5.09 4.44 11.68
C PRO A 132 3.89 5.32 12.05
N TRP A 133 3.04 5.66 11.08
CA TRP A 133 1.84 6.46 11.31
C TRP A 133 0.81 5.70 12.13
N LEU A 134 0.51 4.44 11.79
CA LEU A 134 -0.39 3.59 12.57
C LEU A 134 0.09 3.47 14.02
N ARG A 135 1.40 3.30 14.22
CA ARG A 135 2.00 3.23 15.55
C ARG A 135 1.79 4.51 16.36
N ALA A 136 1.95 5.67 15.72
CA ALA A 136 1.73 6.96 16.38
C ALA A 136 0.24 7.20 16.68
N VAL A 137 -0.64 6.97 15.69
CA VAL A 137 -2.06 7.28 15.76
C VAL A 137 -2.81 6.37 16.71
N PHE A 138 -2.48 5.08 16.78
CA PHE A 138 -3.11 4.14 17.73
C PHE A 138 -2.37 4.02 19.06
N ASN A 139 -1.23 4.70 19.21
CA ASN A 139 -0.33 4.54 20.34
C ASN A 139 0.10 3.05 20.54
N LEU A 140 0.54 2.39 19.46
CA LEU A 140 0.92 0.97 19.48
C LEU A 140 2.28 0.75 20.16
N LYS A 141 2.36 -0.30 20.97
CA LYS A 141 3.61 -0.83 21.55
C LYS A 141 4.42 -1.64 20.53
N THR A 142 3.81 -2.03 19.41
CA THR A 142 4.39 -2.95 18.43
C THR A 142 5.08 -2.26 17.26
N GLY A 143 5.92 -3.01 16.56
CA GLY A 143 6.52 -2.62 15.28
C GLY A 143 7.88 -3.23 15.00
N TYR A 144 8.42 -2.94 13.81
CA TYR A 144 9.68 -3.53 13.34
C TYR A 144 10.89 -3.23 14.24
N THR A 145 10.86 -2.14 15.03
CA THR A 145 11.87 -1.81 16.05
C THR A 145 11.45 -2.14 17.48
N SER A 146 10.31 -2.80 17.66
CA SER A 146 9.80 -3.20 18.98
C SER A 146 10.16 -4.66 19.27
N SER A 147 10.19 -5.02 20.54
CA SER A 147 10.28 -6.42 20.96
C SER A 147 9.12 -7.27 20.44
N ARG A 148 7.96 -6.63 20.20
CA ARG A 148 6.79 -7.27 19.60
C ARG A 148 6.50 -6.68 18.23
N ILE A 149 6.60 -7.49 17.20
CA ILE A 149 6.60 -7.00 15.82
C ILE A 149 5.16 -6.85 15.30
N CYS A 150 4.31 -7.84 15.57
CA CYS A 150 2.92 -7.86 15.14
C CYS A 150 1.95 -7.40 16.25
N HIS A 151 0.93 -6.62 15.90
CA HIS A 151 -0.14 -6.23 16.82
C HIS A 151 -1.22 -7.31 17.00
N LEU A 152 -1.24 -8.32 16.12
CA LEU A 152 -2.21 -9.43 16.12
C LEU A 152 -1.63 -10.78 16.57
N CYS A 153 -0.34 -10.85 16.89
CA CYS A 153 0.25 -12.05 17.52
C CYS A 153 1.35 -11.63 18.50
N PRO A 154 1.74 -12.51 19.44
CA PRO A 154 2.82 -12.22 20.38
C PRO A 154 4.21 -12.47 19.80
N ALA A 155 4.30 -12.94 18.55
CA ALA A 155 5.57 -13.28 17.92
C ALA A 155 6.59 -12.12 18.04
N THR A 156 7.72 -12.46 18.62
CA THR A 156 8.90 -11.60 18.76
C THR A 156 9.82 -11.72 17.55
N ASP A 157 9.68 -12.83 16.82
CA ASP A 157 10.47 -13.29 15.70
C ASP A 157 9.53 -13.68 14.55
N TRP A 158 9.62 -12.96 13.44
CA TRP A 158 8.81 -13.24 12.24
C TRP A 158 9.58 -14.07 11.20
N HIS A 159 10.88 -14.22 11.40
CA HIS A 159 11.78 -14.87 10.45
C HIS A 159 11.93 -16.37 10.70
N ASP A 160 11.64 -16.86 11.91
CA ASP A 160 11.61 -18.29 12.18
C ASP A 160 10.30 -18.90 11.66
N LEU A 161 10.38 -19.42 10.43
CA LEU A 161 9.30 -20.15 9.78
C LEU A 161 9.42 -21.67 9.99
N SER A 162 10.26 -22.14 10.92
CA SER A 162 10.33 -23.54 11.29
C SER A 162 9.04 -24.00 11.98
N GLN A 163 8.86 -25.31 12.13
CA GLN A 163 7.71 -25.85 12.88
C GLN A 163 7.71 -25.38 14.35
N ALA A 164 8.88 -25.07 14.92
CA ALA A 164 9.04 -24.57 16.28
C ALA A 164 8.89 -23.04 16.40
N GLY A 165 8.96 -22.32 15.27
CA GLY A 165 8.92 -20.86 15.26
C GLY A 165 7.64 -20.29 15.84
N SER A 166 7.74 -19.16 16.54
CA SER A 166 6.64 -18.60 17.34
C SER A 166 5.39 -18.27 16.53
N VAL A 167 5.55 -17.96 15.24
CA VAL A 167 4.44 -17.70 14.31
C VAL A 167 3.66 -18.99 13.99
N ARG A 168 4.36 -20.12 13.80
CA ARG A 168 3.73 -21.40 13.42
C ARG A 168 3.16 -22.15 14.62
N THR A 169 3.76 -21.99 15.79
CA THR A 169 3.28 -22.60 17.04
C THR A 169 2.17 -21.81 17.72
N TRP A 170 1.88 -20.59 17.24
CA TRP A 170 0.79 -19.79 17.78
C TRP A 170 -0.58 -20.41 17.49
N PRO A 171 -1.43 -20.66 18.50
CA PRO A 171 -2.76 -21.22 18.28
C PRO A 171 -3.63 -20.26 17.48
N ARG A 172 -4.49 -20.82 16.61
CA ARG A 172 -5.39 -20.06 15.71
C ARG A 172 -6.26 -19.03 16.44
N ASN A 173 -6.61 -19.31 17.69
CA ASN A 173 -7.41 -18.44 18.57
C ASN A 173 -6.61 -18.02 19.81
N GLY A 174 -5.29 -17.89 19.70
CA GLY A 174 -4.46 -17.49 20.82
C GLY A 174 -4.82 -16.09 21.31
N ASN A 175 -4.88 -15.92 22.63
CA ASN A 175 -5.14 -14.62 23.24
C ASN A 175 -3.93 -13.71 23.12
N VAL A 176 -4.13 -12.56 22.48
CA VAL A 176 -3.07 -11.60 22.21
C VAL A 176 -3.18 -10.47 23.22
N SER A 177 -2.08 -10.17 23.93
CA SER A 177 -2.07 -9.02 24.84
C SER A 177 -2.40 -7.73 24.08
N VAL A 178 -3.11 -6.80 24.73
CA VAL A 178 -3.48 -5.52 24.12
C VAL A 178 -2.24 -4.82 23.53
N PRO A 179 -2.22 -4.44 22.24
CA PRO A 179 -1.02 -3.91 21.60
C PRO A 179 -0.80 -2.41 21.89
N TRP A 180 -1.55 -1.83 22.81
CA TRP A 180 -1.53 -0.40 23.14
C TRP A 180 -0.44 -0.09 24.17
N LYS A 181 0.21 1.06 24.04
CA LYS A 181 1.05 1.60 25.11
C LYS A 181 0.16 2.07 26.27
N PRO A 182 0.64 2.01 27.53
CA PRO A 182 -0.07 2.57 28.66
C PRO A 182 -0.20 4.10 28.54
N GLY A 183 -1.14 4.66 29.31
CA GLY A 183 -1.35 6.11 29.40
C GLY A 183 -2.53 6.59 28.55
N ARG A 184 -2.36 7.75 27.90
CA ARG A 184 -3.44 8.42 27.17
C ARG A 184 -3.94 7.55 26.01
N VAL A 185 -5.24 7.24 26.02
CA VAL A 185 -5.94 6.57 24.92
C VAL A 185 -5.93 7.48 23.69
N ALA A 186 -5.55 6.91 22.55
CA ALA A 186 -5.57 7.65 21.29
C ALA A 186 -7.01 7.98 20.89
N PRO A 187 -7.32 9.20 20.41
CA PRO A 187 -8.69 9.58 20.07
C PRO A 187 -9.38 8.64 19.08
N ILE A 188 -8.64 8.05 18.14
CA ILE A 188 -9.17 7.10 17.16
C ILE A 188 -9.72 5.81 17.80
N ARG A 189 -9.25 5.47 19.00
CA ARG A 189 -9.71 4.28 19.75
C ARG A 189 -11.06 4.51 20.42
N ASN A 190 -11.52 5.77 20.52
CA ASN A 190 -12.84 6.10 21.05
C ASN A 190 -13.97 5.93 20.01
N LEU A 191 -13.64 5.54 18.78
CA LEU A 191 -14.63 5.17 17.77
C LEU A 191 -15.29 3.84 18.14
N ILE A 192 -16.46 3.54 17.56
CA ILE A 192 -17.12 2.23 17.73
C ILE A 192 -16.14 1.14 17.26
N ASP A 193 -15.86 0.17 18.13
CA ASP A 193 -14.83 -0.87 17.97
C ASP A 193 -13.40 -0.33 17.73
N GLY A 194 -13.13 0.93 18.03
CA GLY A 194 -11.82 1.57 17.80
C GLY A 194 -10.69 0.97 18.63
N ASP A 195 -11.04 0.29 19.73
CA ASP A 195 -10.08 -0.43 20.57
C ASP A 195 -9.80 -1.87 20.13
N ASN A 196 -10.49 -2.36 19.09
CA ASN A 196 -10.21 -3.67 18.50
C ASN A 196 -8.92 -3.59 17.65
N PRO A 197 -7.85 -4.34 17.99
CA PRO A 197 -6.61 -4.31 17.24
C PRO A 197 -6.72 -4.77 15.79
N GLU A 198 -7.73 -5.58 15.45
CA GLU A 198 -8.00 -6.01 14.07
C GLU A 198 -8.40 -4.85 13.14
N LYS A 199 -8.83 -3.72 13.71
CA LYS A 199 -9.11 -2.50 12.94
C LYS A 199 -7.83 -1.83 12.46
N VAL A 200 -6.66 -2.17 12.97
CA VAL A 200 -5.37 -1.63 12.51
C VAL A 200 -4.92 -2.41 11.27
N CYS A 201 -5.22 -1.89 10.09
CA CYS A 201 -4.89 -2.54 8.84
C CYS A 201 -3.57 -2.00 8.28
N ILE A 202 -2.60 -2.87 8.02
CA ILE A 202 -1.37 -2.46 7.36
C ILE A 202 -1.67 -2.12 5.89
N ASP A 203 -1.13 -1.01 5.40
CA ASP A 203 -1.18 -0.71 3.97
C ASP A 203 -0.23 -1.64 3.20
N LEU A 204 -0.82 -2.64 2.53
CA LEU A 204 -0.09 -3.60 1.71
C LEU A 204 0.74 -2.94 0.59
N ALA A 205 0.29 -1.80 0.05
CA ALA A 205 1.08 -1.08 -0.96
C ALA A 205 2.36 -0.50 -0.34
N HIS A 206 2.30 -0.02 0.91
CA HIS A 206 3.50 0.41 1.63
C HIS A 206 4.42 -0.76 1.98
N THR A 207 3.84 -1.87 2.46
CA THR A 207 4.58 -3.10 2.82
C THR A 207 5.23 -3.78 1.62
N TYR A 208 4.63 -3.72 0.44
CA TYR A 208 5.21 -4.31 -0.75
C TYR A 208 6.12 -3.32 -1.50
N ALA A 209 5.60 -2.13 -1.81
CA ALA A 209 6.16 -1.30 -2.87
C ALA A 209 6.98 -0.11 -2.36
N ILE A 210 6.70 0.48 -1.19
CA ILE A 210 7.36 1.73 -0.78
C ILE A 210 8.63 1.44 0.04
N ALA A 211 8.52 0.62 1.08
CA ALA A 211 9.61 0.36 2.01
C ALA A 211 9.58 -1.06 2.58
N GLY A 212 9.12 -2.04 1.81
CA GLY A 212 9.13 -3.41 2.28
C GLY A 212 9.46 -4.44 1.21
N TYR A 213 9.04 -5.67 1.49
CA TYR A 213 9.70 -6.87 0.96
C TYR A 213 9.62 -7.03 -0.55
N GLY A 214 8.62 -6.43 -1.21
CA GLY A 214 8.44 -6.56 -2.66
C GLY A 214 9.63 -6.00 -3.45
N LYS A 215 10.21 -4.89 -2.99
CA LYS A 215 11.42 -4.34 -3.62
C LYS A 215 12.61 -5.28 -3.48
N ASP A 216 12.79 -5.85 -2.29
CA ASP A 216 13.93 -6.72 -1.98
C ASP A 216 13.79 -8.07 -2.71
N GLU A 217 12.56 -8.58 -2.83
CA GLU A 217 12.21 -9.74 -3.63
C GLU A 217 12.50 -9.50 -5.12
N LEU A 218 12.03 -8.38 -5.68
CA LEU A 218 12.25 -8.06 -7.09
C LEU A 218 13.74 -7.87 -7.40
N ALA A 219 14.48 -7.23 -6.49
CA ALA A 219 15.92 -7.07 -6.63
C ALA A 219 16.64 -8.42 -6.54
N SER A 220 16.22 -9.30 -5.63
CA SER A 220 16.76 -10.66 -5.49
C SER A 220 16.45 -11.52 -6.72
N THR A 221 15.24 -11.42 -7.25
CA THR A 221 14.80 -12.11 -8.45
C THR A 221 15.60 -11.64 -9.66
N LEU A 222 15.80 -10.32 -9.81
CA LEU A 222 16.63 -9.76 -10.87
C LEU A 222 18.07 -10.30 -10.82
N ILE A 223 18.67 -10.34 -9.62
CA ILE A 223 20.03 -10.86 -9.44
C ILE A 223 20.12 -12.35 -9.71
N LEU A 224 19.14 -13.13 -9.24
CA LEU A 224 19.04 -14.55 -9.54
C LEU A 224 19.02 -14.77 -11.07
N LEU A 225 18.13 -14.08 -11.76
CA LEU A 225 17.94 -14.23 -13.21
C LEU A 225 19.15 -13.79 -14.01
N ALA A 226 19.72 -12.64 -13.66
CA ALA A 226 20.92 -12.16 -14.31
C ALA A 226 22.06 -13.10 -13.95
N VAL A 227 22.58 -12.97 -12.74
CA VAL A 227 23.89 -13.50 -12.38
C VAL A 227 23.92 -15.02 -12.29
N HIS A 228 22.87 -15.64 -11.75
CA HIS A 228 22.88 -17.09 -11.49
C HIS A 228 22.25 -17.92 -12.61
N CYS A 229 21.28 -17.35 -13.33
CA CYS A 229 20.62 -18.02 -14.43
C CYS A 229 21.14 -17.60 -15.81
N ASN A 230 22.02 -16.60 -15.89
CA ASN A 230 22.58 -16.04 -17.14
C ASN A 230 21.50 -15.70 -18.18
N VAL A 231 20.32 -15.24 -17.74
CA VAL A 231 19.19 -14.94 -18.65
C VAL A 231 19.55 -13.88 -19.67
N TRP A 232 20.45 -12.96 -19.32
CA TRP A 232 20.94 -11.90 -20.20
C TRP A 232 22.38 -12.15 -20.71
N GLY A 233 22.78 -13.43 -20.73
CA GLY A 233 24.05 -13.93 -21.28
C GLY A 233 25.14 -14.16 -20.23
N ASN A 234 26.17 -14.91 -20.60
CA ASN A 234 27.29 -15.26 -19.73
C ASN A 234 28.39 -14.19 -19.77
N TYR A 235 28.17 -13.10 -19.03
CA TYR A 235 29.11 -11.98 -18.92
C TYR A 235 29.45 -11.69 -17.45
N ASN A 236 30.32 -10.71 -17.20
CA ASN A 236 30.44 -10.20 -15.84
C ASN A 236 29.10 -9.62 -15.35
N PHE A 237 28.88 -9.62 -14.04
CA PHE A 237 27.55 -9.33 -13.51
C PHE A 237 27.12 -7.87 -13.81
N GLU A 238 28.04 -6.91 -13.92
CA GLU A 238 27.73 -5.53 -14.32
C GLU A 238 27.11 -5.46 -15.71
N ILE A 239 27.69 -6.14 -16.71
CA ILE A 239 27.16 -6.20 -18.07
C ILE A 239 25.80 -6.91 -18.09
N GLN A 240 25.65 -7.99 -17.30
CA GLN A 240 24.38 -8.70 -17.21
C GLN A 240 23.25 -7.81 -16.67
N LEU A 241 23.53 -7.01 -15.64
CA LEU A 241 22.54 -6.06 -15.10
C LEU A 241 22.24 -4.91 -16.07
N ALA A 242 23.23 -4.40 -16.80
CA ALA A 242 23.01 -3.39 -17.83
C ALA A 242 22.06 -3.90 -18.92
N ARG A 243 22.28 -5.12 -19.41
CA ARG A 243 21.39 -5.78 -20.39
C ARG A 243 19.99 -6.06 -19.84
N ALA A 244 19.90 -6.45 -18.57
CA ALA A 244 18.61 -6.62 -17.91
C ALA A 244 17.84 -5.29 -17.87
N TYR A 245 18.54 -4.16 -17.64
CA TYR A 245 17.93 -2.84 -17.66
C TYR A 245 17.50 -2.42 -19.07
N GLU A 246 18.31 -2.67 -20.10
CA GLU A 246 17.94 -2.43 -21.50
C GLU A 246 16.63 -3.18 -21.86
N ALA A 247 16.56 -4.47 -21.51
CA ALA A 247 15.35 -5.27 -21.71
C ALA A 247 14.12 -4.73 -20.96
N PHE A 248 14.31 -4.22 -19.74
CA PHE A 248 13.26 -3.57 -18.95
C PHE A 248 12.80 -2.24 -19.58
N ALA A 249 13.74 -1.42 -20.03
CA ALA A 249 13.46 -0.14 -20.68
C ALA A 249 12.68 -0.35 -21.99
N ASP A 250 13.10 -1.32 -22.80
CA ASP A 250 12.41 -1.72 -24.03
C ASP A 250 11.00 -2.24 -23.74
N TRP A 251 10.82 -3.03 -22.69
CA TRP A 251 9.49 -3.46 -22.25
C TRP A 251 8.61 -2.28 -21.84
N CYS A 252 9.17 -1.32 -21.10
CA CYS A 252 8.44 -0.11 -20.71
C CYS A 252 8.02 0.72 -21.93
N ALA A 253 8.90 0.87 -22.93
CA ALA A 253 8.60 1.55 -24.19
C ALA A 253 7.46 0.85 -24.95
N ARG A 254 7.56 -0.48 -25.14
CA ARG A 254 6.51 -1.28 -25.82
C ARG A 254 5.15 -1.20 -25.13
N ASN A 255 5.12 -1.05 -23.80
CA ASN A 255 3.90 -1.03 -23.00
C ASN A 255 3.41 0.38 -22.62
N ASN A 256 3.99 1.42 -23.21
CA ASN A 256 3.68 2.83 -22.90
C ASN A 256 3.76 3.14 -21.39
N LYS A 257 4.77 2.58 -20.72
CA LYS A 257 5.05 2.81 -19.29
C LYS A 257 6.23 3.75 -19.12
N THR A 258 6.23 4.50 -18.03
CA THR A 258 7.33 5.39 -17.63
C THR A 258 7.82 4.98 -16.26
N THR A 259 9.12 4.80 -16.12
CA THR A 259 9.79 4.45 -14.86
C THR A 259 10.67 5.60 -14.37
N THR A 260 10.96 5.61 -13.06
CA THR A 260 11.98 6.48 -12.47
C THR A 260 13.32 5.79 -12.22
N ILE A 261 13.40 4.47 -12.48
CA ILE A 261 14.66 3.72 -12.47
C ILE A 261 15.48 4.12 -13.69
N LEU A 262 16.77 4.40 -13.48
CA LEU A 262 17.69 4.87 -14.54
C LEU A 262 18.70 3.82 -14.97
N ASP A 263 19.00 2.86 -14.10
CA ASP A 263 19.83 1.70 -14.38
C ASP A 263 19.51 0.55 -13.41
N PHE A 264 20.03 -0.64 -13.71
CA PHE A 264 20.21 -1.68 -12.69
C PHE A 264 21.69 -1.76 -12.33
N SER A 265 22.09 -1.03 -11.30
CA SER A 265 23.47 -1.02 -10.81
C SER A 265 23.57 -1.56 -9.38
N LYS A 266 24.79 -1.91 -8.94
CA LYS A 266 25.07 -2.21 -7.51
C LYS A 266 24.54 -1.11 -6.59
N LYS A 267 24.65 0.14 -7.02
CA LYS A 267 24.22 1.32 -6.25
C LYS A 267 22.69 1.37 -6.14
N GLU A 268 21.98 1.20 -7.25
CA GLU A 268 20.51 1.22 -7.27
C GLU A 268 19.91 0.06 -6.47
N LEU A 269 20.48 -1.14 -6.62
CA LEU A 269 20.07 -2.37 -5.92
C LEU A 269 20.69 -2.52 -4.52
N LYS A 270 21.45 -1.52 -4.06
CA LYS A 270 22.14 -1.47 -2.76
C LYS A 270 22.91 -2.76 -2.42
N ILE A 271 23.60 -3.31 -3.41
CA ILE A 271 24.41 -4.53 -3.28
C ILE A 271 25.77 -4.15 -2.72
N ALA A 272 26.04 -4.54 -1.47
CA ALA A 272 27.35 -4.35 -0.85
C ALA A 272 28.36 -5.41 -1.33
N SER A 273 27.90 -6.65 -1.50
CA SER A 273 28.64 -7.78 -2.05
C SER A 273 27.69 -8.75 -2.76
N LEU A 274 28.21 -9.66 -3.59
CA LEU A 274 27.38 -10.70 -4.22
C LEU A 274 26.77 -11.69 -3.20
N GLN A 275 27.29 -11.71 -1.97
CA GLN A 275 26.74 -12.49 -0.86
C GLN A 275 25.68 -11.71 -0.06
N SER A 276 25.59 -10.39 -0.25
CA SER A 276 24.60 -9.56 0.44
C SER A 276 23.25 -9.63 -0.26
N PHE A 277 22.17 -9.67 0.52
CA PHE A 277 20.82 -9.55 -0.02
C PHE A 277 20.66 -8.19 -0.72
N PRO A 278 20.30 -8.16 -2.02
CA PRO A 278 20.03 -6.93 -2.73
C PRO A 278 18.80 -6.24 -2.13
N ARG A 279 18.82 -4.91 -2.07
CA ARG A 279 17.78 -4.11 -1.42
C ARG A 279 17.34 -2.94 -2.27
N GLY A 280 16.04 -2.81 -2.42
CA GLY A 280 15.44 -1.65 -3.09
C GLY A 280 15.39 -1.73 -4.61
N LEU A 281 14.44 -0.97 -5.18
CA LEU A 281 14.20 -0.74 -6.61
C LEU A 281 13.26 0.47 -6.72
N GLY A 282 13.78 1.67 -7.03
CA GLY A 282 12.97 2.86 -7.32
C GLY A 282 11.84 3.19 -6.32
N LYS A 283 10.73 3.73 -6.84
CA LYS A 283 9.48 4.01 -6.10
C LYS A 283 8.54 2.81 -6.13
N GLY A 284 7.44 2.86 -5.36
CA GLY A 284 6.44 1.79 -5.38
C GLY A 284 5.80 1.55 -6.75
N SER A 285 5.63 2.60 -7.56
CA SER A 285 5.22 2.46 -8.96
C SER A 285 6.24 1.70 -9.79
N ASP A 286 7.53 1.88 -9.55
CA ASP A 286 8.58 1.17 -10.29
C ASP A 286 8.63 -0.30 -9.91
N ALA A 287 8.44 -0.63 -8.62
CA ALA A 287 8.33 -2.02 -8.18
C ALA A 287 7.19 -2.76 -8.92
N ALA A 288 6.03 -2.10 -9.10
CA ALA A 288 4.93 -2.67 -9.89
C ALA A 288 5.31 -2.89 -11.36
N LEU A 289 6.06 -1.97 -11.98
CA LEU A 289 6.53 -2.11 -13.36
C LEU A 289 7.55 -3.23 -13.51
N VAL A 290 8.54 -3.30 -12.61
CA VAL A 290 9.55 -4.37 -12.61
C VAL A 290 8.89 -5.73 -12.38
N SER A 291 7.92 -5.81 -11.46
CA SER A 291 7.15 -7.03 -11.23
C SER A 291 6.40 -7.48 -12.50
N ALA A 292 5.70 -6.56 -13.18
CA ALA A 292 4.99 -6.86 -14.43
C ALA A 292 5.95 -7.28 -15.56
N TRP A 293 7.09 -6.62 -15.68
CA TRP A 293 8.13 -6.97 -16.65
C TRP A 293 8.73 -8.35 -16.39
N LEU A 294 9.18 -8.61 -15.15
CA LEU A 294 9.72 -9.91 -14.76
C LEU A 294 8.67 -11.01 -14.96
N HIS A 295 7.40 -10.75 -14.69
CA HIS A 295 6.35 -11.71 -14.98
C HIS A 295 6.29 -12.08 -16.47
N SER A 296 6.43 -11.10 -17.37
CA SER A 296 6.41 -11.36 -18.82
C SER A 296 7.69 -11.99 -19.38
N GLU A 297 8.87 -11.54 -18.96
CA GLU A 297 10.15 -11.92 -19.57
C GLU A 297 10.84 -13.04 -18.77
N ALA A 298 10.84 -12.94 -17.44
CA ALA A 298 11.56 -13.88 -16.58
C ALA A 298 10.84 -15.22 -16.43
N TYR A 299 9.51 -15.23 -16.42
CA TYR A 299 8.77 -16.48 -16.22
C TYR A 299 9.07 -17.50 -17.32
N GLY A 300 9.21 -17.06 -18.57
CA GLY A 300 9.63 -17.93 -19.68
C GLY A 300 11.03 -18.49 -19.50
N ALA A 301 11.98 -17.66 -19.06
CA ALA A 301 13.36 -18.10 -18.80
C ALA A 301 13.44 -19.07 -17.62
N LEU A 302 12.71 -18.79 -16.54
CA LEU A 302 12.63 -19.64 -15.35
C LEU A 302 11.97 -20.98 -15.63
N ALA A 303 10.90 -20.99 -16.45
CA ALA A 303 10.25 -22.23 -16.85
C ALA A 303 11.20 -23.12 -17.66
N ARG A 304 12.00 -22.54 -18.56
CA ARG A 304 13.05 -23.29 -19.30
C ARG A 304 14.10 -23.85 -18.35
N LEU A 305 14.65 -23.02 -17.46
CA LEU A 305 15.65 -23.45 -16.48
C LEU A 305 15.11 -24.57 -15.59
N CYS A 306 13.88 -24.42 -15.07
CA CYS A 306 13.27 -25.44 -14.23
C CYS A 306 13.09 -26.75 -15.00
N LYS A 307 12.70 -26.69 -16.28
CA LYS A 307 12.59 -27.87 -17.14
C LYS A 307 13.96 -28.54 -17.33
N GLU A 308 15.01 -27.79 -17.61
CA GLU A 308 16.38 -28.30 -17.80
C GLU A 308 16.95 -28.94 -16.53
N GLN A 309 16.66 -28.36 -15.37
CA GLN A 309 17.15 -28.83 -14.07
C GLN A 309 16.22 -29.83 -13.39
N ASN A 310 15.12 -30.23 -14.04
CA ASN A 310 14.05 -31.05 -13.46
C ASN A 310 13.51 -30.49 -12.13
N TRP A 311 13.36 -29.16 -12.04
CA TRP A 311 12.76 -28.46 -10.91
C TRP A 311 11.27 -28.20 -11.14
N LYS A 312 10.53 -28.07 -10.05
CA LYS A 312 9.13 -27.65 -10.09
C LYS A 312 9.03 -26.15 -9.91
N LEU A 313 8.43 -25.47 -10.88
CA LEU A 313 8.13 -24.05 -10.81
C LEU A 313 6.74 -23.85 -10.19
N TYR A 314 6.67 -23.14 -9.07
CA TYR A 314 5.41 -22.82 -8.42
C TYR A 314 5.08 -21.34 -8.63
N TYR A 315 3.90 -21.10 -9.21
CA TYR A 315 3.38 -19.76 -9.40
C TYR A 315 2.38 -19.44 -8.29
N MET A 316 2.70 -18.45 -7.45
CA MET A 316 1.77 -17.96 -6.45
C MET A 316 1.13 -16.68 -6.94
N ARG A 317 -0.19 -16.71 -7.08
CA ARG A 317 -1.00 -15.53 -7.36
C ARG A 317 -1.72 -15.10 -6.09
N PRO A 318 -1.14 -14.20 -5.27
CA PRO A 318 -1.87 -13.56 -4.18
C PRO A 318 -3.25 -13.09 -4.65
N LYS A 319 -4.28 -13.30 -3.81
CA LYS A 319 -5.63 -12.77 -4.05
C LYS A 319 -5.67 -11.23 -4.13
N VAL A 320 -4.60 -10.57 -3.71
CA VAL A 320 -4.41 -9.14 -3.92
C VAL A 320 -3.89 -8.97 -5.35
N HIS A 321 -4.77 -8.54 -6.26
CA HIS A 321 -4.50 -8.37 -7.71
C HIS A 321 -3.26 -7.53 -8.07
N MET A 322 -2.57 -6.94 -7.10
CA MET A 322 -1.39 -6.10 -7.27
C MET A 322 -0.05 -6.82 -7.09
N ILE A 323 -0.03 -8.08 -6.65
CA ILE A 323 1.22 -8.77 -6.31
C ILE A 323 1.19 -10.17 -6.91
N GLN A 324 2.20 -10.51 -7.71
CA GLN A 324 2.41 -11.85 -8.27
C GLN A 324 3.80 -12.32 -7.84
N HIS A 325 3.89 -13.51 -7.27
CA HIS A 325 5.15 -14.08 -6.78
C HIS A 325 5.48 -15.36 -7.53
N VAL A 326 6.77 -15.56 -7.79
CA VAL A 326 7.30 -16.82 -8.32
C VAL A 326 8.18 -17.42 -7.23
N MET A 327 7.84 -18.63 -6.77
CA MET A 327 8.65 -19.37 -5.80
C MET A 327 9.26 -20.61 -6.48
N PHE A 328 10.53 -20.86 -6.15
CA PHE A 328 11.22 -22.08 -6.55
C PHE A 328 11.22 -23.05 -5.39
N LEU A 329 10.83 -24.30 -5.66
CA LEU A 329 11.06 -25.40 -4.75
C LEU A 329 11.89 -26.43 -5.50
N ARG A 330 13.13 -26.61 -5.05
CA ARG A 330 13.93 -27.77 -5.44
C ARG A 330 13.24 -28.99 -4.84
N SER A 331 12.82 -29.93 -5.67
CA SER A 331 12.52 -31.28 -5.17
C SER A 331 13.82 -31.82 -4.62
N ILE A 332 13.89 -32.02 -3.30
CA ILE A 332 14.96 -32.83 -2.69
C ILE A 332 14.67 -34.29 -3.04
#